data_AF-M5ADD1-F1
#
_entry.id   AF-M5ADD1-F1
#
_cell.length_a   1.000
_cell.length_b   1.000
_cell.length_c   1.000
_cell.angle_alpha   90.00
_cell.angle_beta   90.00
_cell.angle_gamma   90.00
#
_symmetry.space_group_name_H-M   'P 1'
#
loop_
_entity.id
_entity.type
_entity.pdbx_description
1 polymer ?
#
loop_
_entity_poly.entity_id
_entity_poly.type
_entity_poly.pdbx_seq_one_letter_code
_entity_poly.pdbx_strand_id
1 'polypeptide(L)'
;MFIFIKNFIHKKWCIFRNEVIQILISIMTEIFLNFLLLILCILIFFLVSLSLCFFLSFYVGNYVIGFGILTFSYFLIFIVTFFFGKNITRFLIKNLFNKFFIKLFDNKK
;
A
#
# COMPACT_ATOMS: atom_id res chain seq x y z
N MET A 1 -29.20 2.53 -46.93
CA MET A 1 -28.24 1.54 -46.42
C MET A 1 -27.04 2.18 -45.71
N PHE A 2 -26.35 3.16 -46.30
CA PHE A 2 -25.19 3.85 -45.69
C PHE A 2 -25.45 4.53 -44.33
N ILE A 3 -26.62 5.15 -44.14
CA ILE A 3 -26.99 5.83 -42.89
C ILE A 3 -27.07 4.84 -41.70
N PHE A 4 -27.53 3.61 -41.97
CA PHE A 4 -27.67 2.57 -40.96
C PHE A 4 -26.30 2.09 -40.46
N ILE A 5 -25.35 1.90 -41.39
CA ILE A 5 -23.97 1.50 -41.09
C ILE A 5 -23.26 2.58 -40.28
N LYS A 6 -23.42 3.86 -40.66
CA LYS A 6 -22.85 5.00 -39.94
C LYS A 6 -23.37 5.09 -38.50
N ASN A 7 -24.67 4.91 -38.29
CA ASN A 7 -25.26 4.89 -36.95
C ASN A 7 -24.79 3.69 -36.10
N PHE A 8 -24.62 2.51 -36.71
CA PHE A 8 -24.15 1.32 -36.00
C PHE A 8 -22.71 1.49 -35.51
N ILE A 9 -21.83 2.02 -36.36
CA ILE A 9 -20.43 2.31 -36.02
C ILE A 9 -20.34 3.37 -34.92
N HIS A 10 -21.12 4.46 -35.04
CA HIS A 10 -21.16 5.51 -34.03
C HIS A 10 -21.63 4.98 -32.67
N LYS A 11 -22.67 4.14 -32.65
CA LYS A 11 -23.19 3.54 -31.42
C LYS A 11 -22.14 2.63 -30.76
N LYS A 12 -21.46 1.79 -31.54
CA LYS A 12 -20.42 0.87 -31.04
C LYS A 12 -19.20 1.64 -30.51
N TRP A 13 -18.83 2.74 -31.16
CA TRP A 13 -17.77 3.64 -30.72
C TRP A 13 -18.09 4.34 -29.39
N CYS A 14 -19.33 4.83 -29.22
CA CYS A 14 -19.75 5.44 -27.96
C CYS A 14 -19.71 4.45 -26.78
N ILE A 15 -20.09 3.19 -27.00
CA ILE A 15 -20.03 2.15 -25.96
C ILE A 15 -18.57 1.89 -25.56
N PHE A 16 -17.69 1.67 -26.54
CA PHE A 16 -16.27 1.44 -26.30
C PHE A 16 -15.61 2.63 -25.58
N ARG A 17 -15.93 3.87 -25.98
CA ARG A 17 -15.43 5.07 -25.30
C ARG A 17 -15.86 5.12 -23.84
N ASN A 18 -17.13 4.80 -23.55
CA ASN A 18 -17.63 4.79 -22.18
C ASN A 18 -16.97 3.70 -21.32
N GLU A 19 -16.73 2.50 -21.87
CA GLU A 19 -15.99 1.44 -21.17
C GLU A 19 -14.57 1.87 -20.82
N VAL A 20 -13.86 2.50 -21.76
CA VAL A 20 -12.50 3.03 -21.52
C VAL A 20 -12.51 4.10 -20.41
N ILE A 21 -13.50 5.00 -20.43
CA ILE A 21 -13.64 6.03 -19.39
C ILE A 21 -13.91 5.38 -18.02
N GLN A 22 -14.77 4.36 -17.94
CA GLN A 22 -15.04 3.64 -16.69
C GLN A 22 -13.79 2.94 -16.15
N ILE A 23 -13.03 2.26 -17.01
CA ILE A 23 -11.77 1.62 -16.61
C ILE A 23 -10.77 2.66 -16.10
N LEU A 24 -10.64 3.79 -16.79
CA LEU A 24 -9.75 4.87 -16.38
C LEU A 24 -10.15 5.45 -15.01
N ILE A 25 -11.44 5.70 -14.79
CA ILE A 25 -11.96 6.17 -13.49
C ILE A 25 -11.69 5.14 -12.40
N SER A 26 -11.88 3.85 -12.68
CA SER A 26 -11.58 2.76 -11.73
C SER A 26 -10.10 2.76 -11.33
N ILE A 27 -9.19 2.86 -12.30
CA ILE A 27 -7.74 2.89 -12.02
C ILE A 27 -7.37 4.14 -11.21
N MET A 28 -7.90 5.32 -11.59
CA MET A 28 -7.61 6.57 -10.88
C MET A 28 -8.14 6.56 -9.45
N THR A 29 -9.35 6.04 -9.23
CA THR A 29 -9.95 5.93 -7.89
C THR A 29 -9.19 4.95 -7.01
N GLU A 30 -8.74 3.82 -7.54
CA GLU A 30 -7.95 2.84 -6.80
C GLU A 30 -6.58 3.38 -6.40
N ILE A 31 -5.88 4.08 -7.31
CA ILE A 31 -4.62 4.78 -7.00
C ILE A 31 -4.84 5.84 -5.91
N PHE A 32 -5.89 6.65 -6.05
CA PHE A 32 -6.22 7.70 -5.10
C PHE A 32 -6.55 7.13 -3.71
N LEU A 33 -7.36 6.08 -3.63
CA LEU A 33 -7.71 5.43 -2.37
C LEU A 33 -6.50 4.80 -1.70
N ASN A 34 -5.64 4.11 -2.45
CA ASN A 34 -4.40 3.54 -1.90
C ASN A 34 -3.46 4.63 -1.37
N PHE A 35 -3.35 5.75 -2.08
CA PHE A 35 -2.56 6.89 -1.64
C PHE A 35 -3.14 7.54 -0.37
N LEU A 36 -4.46 7.73 -0.32
CA LEU A 36 -5.14 8.26 0.86
C LEU A 36 -5.01 7.31 2.06
N LEU A 37 -5.12 6.00 1.84
CA LEU A 37 -4.90 4.99 2.87
C LEU A 37 -3.47 5.02 3.40
N LEU A 38 -2.47 5.19 2.53
CA LEU A 38 -1.08 5.35 2.94
C LEU A 38 -0.91 6.55 3.87
N ILE A 39 -1.47 7.71 3.51
CA ILE A 39 -1.42 8.92 4.33
C ILE A 39 -2.07 8.69 5.70
N LEU A 40 -3.28 8.10 5.71
CA LEU A 40 -3.97 7.78 6.96
C LEU A 40 -3.17 6.82 7.83
N CYS A 41 -2.54 5.82 7.23
CA CYS A 41 -1.74 4.85 7.95
C CYS A 41 -0.52 5.51 8.61
N ILE A 42 0.15 6.43 7.91
CA ILE A 42 1.27 7.22 8.46
C ILE A 42 0.77 8.11 9.60
N LEU A 43 -0.37 8.77 9.43
CA LEU A 43 -0.96 9.67 10.42
C LEU A 43 -1.34 8.91 11.70
N ILE A 44 -2.00 7.76 11.57
CA ILE A 44 -2.35 6.88 12.70
C ILE A 44 -1.08 6.41 13.41
N PHE A 45 -0.07 5.94 12.67
CA PHE A 45 1.18 5.50 13.26
C PHE A 45 1.85 6.62 14.06
N PHE A 46 1.87 7.84 13.53
CA PHE A 46 2.39 9.01 14.22
C PHE A 46 1.60 9.33 15.51
N LEU A 47 0.27 9.41 15.42
CA LEU A 47 -0.61 9.69 16.56
C LEU A 47 -0.48 8.64 17.67
N VAL A 48 -0.42 7.36 17.33
CA VAL A 48 -0.24 6.27 18.28
C VAL A 48 1.12 6.38 18.96
N SER A 49 2.18 6.62 18.20
CA SER A 49 3.54 6.79 18.74
C SER A 49 3.61 7.97 19.71
N LEU A 50 2.96 9.08 19.35
CA LEU A 50 2.90 10.29 20.16
C LEU A 50 2.09 10.06 21.45
N SER A 51 0.93 9.38 21.34
CA SER A 51 0.11 8.98 22.49
C SER A 51 0.87 8.07 23.46
N LEU A 52 1.56 7.05 22.94
CA LEU A 52 2.41 6.17 23.75
C LEU A 52 3.49 6.94 24.48
N CYS A 53 4.07 7.95 23.82
CA CYS A 53 5.09 8.78 24.42
C CYS A 53 4.57 9.57 25.62
N PHE A 54 3.41 10.21 25.47
CA PHE A 54 2.75 10.92 26.56
C PHE A 54 2.34 9.99 27.70
N PHE A 55 1.84 8.79 27.37
CA PHE A 55 1.48 7.80 28.36
C PHE A 55 2.69 7.36 29.21
N LEU A 56 3.81 7.05 28.55
CA LEU A 56 5.07 6.71 29.24
C LEU A 56 5.59 7.88 30.08
N SER A 57 5.52 9.09 29.53
CA SER A 57 5.96 10.31 30.21
C SER A 57 5.14 10.56 31.48
N PHE A 58 3.83 10.31 31.43
CA PHE A 58 2.94 10.41 32.59
C PHE A 58 3.29 9.39 33.67
N TYR A 59 3.54 8.14 33.28
CA TYR A 59 3.91 7.08 34.23
C TYR A 59 5.25 7.35 34.93
N VAL A 60 6.24 7.85 34.18
CA VAL A 60 7.58 8.16 34.70
C VAL A 60 7.63 9.53 35.40
N GLY A 61 6.61 10.37 35.22
CA GLY A 61 6.55 11.73 35.76
C GLY A 61 7.53 12.72 35.11
N ASN A 62 8.22 12.32 34.03
CA ASN A 62 9.18 13.16 33.31
C ASN A 62 9.07 12.96 31.80
N TYR A 63 8.78 14.05 31.10
CA TYR A 63 8.63 14.09 29.64
C TYR A 63 9.89 13.67 28.88
N VAL A 64 11.06 14.12 29.32
CA VAL A 64 12.33 13.82 28.65
C VAL A 64 12.63 12.32 28.71
N ILE A 65 12.35 11.69 29.86
CA ILE A 65 12.60 10.26 30.06
C ILE A 65 11.60 9.43 29.27
N GLY A 66 10.32 9.81 29.24
CA GLY A 66 9.31 9.14 28.43
C GLY A 66 9.65 9.11 26.94
N PHE A 67 10.10 10.25 26.38
CA PHE A 67 10.63 10.33 25.02
C PHE A 67 11.89 9.49 24.82
N GLY A 68 12.82 9.50 25.79
CA GLY A 68 14.04 8.71 25.74
C GLY A 68 13.77 7.21 25.64
N ILE A 69 12.85 6.69 26.46
CA ILE A 69 12.48 5.27 26.47
C ILE A 69 11.82 4.86 25.14
N LEU A 70 10.91 5.67 24.62
CA LEU A 70 10.25 5.39 23.35
C LEU A 70 11.26 5.36 22.19
N THR A 71 12.19 6.32 22.17
CA THR A 71 13.26 6.42 21.18
C THR A 71 14.20 5.21 21.26
N PHE A 72 14.59 4.81 22.47
CA PHE A 72 15.42 3.63 22.70
C PHE A 72 14.71 2.35 22.23
N SER A 73 13.40 2.22 22.50
CA SER A 73 12.61 1.08 22.02
C SER A 73 12.58 1.00 20.50
N TYR A 74 12.35 2.11 19.81
CA TYR A 74 12.40 2.14 18.34
C TYR A 74 13.78 1.81 17.79
N PHE A 75 14.84 2.30 18.44
CA PHE A 75 16.21 1.99 18.06
C PHE A 75 16.52 0.48 18.20
N LEU A 76 16.01 -0.16 19.25
CA LEU A 76 16.16 -1.59 19.46
C LEU A 76 15.41 -2.40 18.40
N ILE A 77 14.18 -2.01 18.06
CA ILE A 77 13.42 -2.60 16.94
C ILE A 77 14.18 -2.41 15.61
N PHE A 78 14.79 -1.25 15.40
CA PHE A 78 15.58 -0.98 14.21
C PHE A 78 16.79 -1.92 14.11
N ILE A 79 17.53 -2.12 15.20
CA ILE A 79 18.66 -3.06 15.25
C ILE A 79 18.19 -4.49 14.92
N VAL A 80 17.13 -4.96 15.56
CA VAL A 80 16.58 -6.31 15.30
C VAL A 80 16.16 -6.44 13.83
N THR A 81 15.46 -5.43 13.30
CA THR A 81 15.05 -5.42 11.90
C THR A 81 16.25 -5.35 10.95
N PHE A 82 17.33 -4.67 11.30
CA PHE A 82 18.53 -4.61 10.48
C PHE A 82 19.24 -5.97 10.39
N PHE A 83 19.41 -6.66 11.52
CA PHE A 83 20.06 -7.97 11.55
C PHE A 83 19.20 -9.08 10.93
N PHE A 84 17.91 -9.14 11.27
CA PHE A 84 17.01 -10.23 10.81
C PHE A 84 16.29 -9.90 9.50
N GLY A 85 16.09 -8.61 9.19
CA GLY A 85 15.32 -8.15 8.05
C GLY A 85 15.94 -8.55 6.72
N LYS A 86 17.26 -8.66 6.61
CA LYS A 86 17.91 -9.15 5.37
C LYS A 86 17.52 -10.59 5.03
N ASN A 87 17.36 -11.46 6.03
CA ASN A 87 16.95 -12.84 5.81
C ASN A 87 15.44 -12.93 5.54
N ILE A 88 14.63 -12.15 6.26
CA ILE A 88 13.17 -12.13 6.08
C ILE A 88 12.78 -11.54 4.71
N THR A 89 13.37 -10.40 4.32
CA THR A 89 13.13 -9.78 3.01
C THR A 89 13.58 -10.69 1.88
N ARG A 90 14.76 -11.31 1.99
CA ARG A 90 15.24 -12.29 1.00
C ARG A 90 14.31 -13.51 0.91
N PHE A 91 13.78 -13.99 2.02
CA PHE A 91 12.81 -15.08 2.04
C PHE A 91 11.47 -14.68 1.40
N LEU A 92 10.94 -13.51 1.74
CA LEU A 92 9.69 -12.98 1.16
C LEU A 92 9.80 -12.74 -0.33
N ILE A 93 10.89 -12.10 -0.79
CA ILE A 93 11.17 -11.87 -2.21
C ILE A 93 11.31 -13.22 -2.93
N LYS A 94 12.07 -14.16 -2.37
CA LYS A 94 12.23 -15.50 -2.97
C LYS A 94 10.89 -16.23 -3.09
N ASN A 95 10.04 -16.14 -2.06
CA ASN A 95 8.72 -16.78 -2.05
C ASN A 95 7.76 -16.13 -3.06
N LEU A 96 7.73 -14.79 -3.14
CA LEU A 96 6.95 -14.05 -4.14
C LEU A 96 7.39 -14.39 -5.56
N PHE A 97 8.70 -14.41 -5.83
CA PHE A 97 9.24 -14.82 -7.12
C PHE A 97 8.89 -16.26 -7.46
N ASN A 98 9.00 -17.19 -6.50
CA ASN A 98 8.66 -18.59 -6.73
C ASN A 98 7.17 -18.74 -7.07
N LYS A 99 6.29 -18.04 -6.34
CA LYS A 99 4.85 -18.03 -6.60
C LYS A 99 4.51 -17.42 -7.96
N PHE A 100 5.20 -16.36 -8.36
CA PHE A 100 5.05 -15.73 -9.67
C PHE A 100 5.53 -16.65 -10.80
N PHE A 101 6.68 -17.31 -10.64
CA PHE A 101 7.22 -18.28 -11.60
C PHE A 101 6.32 -19.50 -11.75
N ILE A 102 5.83 -20.06 -10.64
CA ILE A 102 4.87 -21.19 -10.67
C ILE A 102 3.62 -20.77 -11.45
N LYS A 103 3.04 -19.59 -11.15
CA LYS A 103 1.84 -19.10 -11.84
C LYS A 103 2.07 -18.85 -13.34
N LEU A 104 3.26 -18.41 -13.74
CA LEU A 104 3.66 -18.25 -15.14
C LEU A 104 3.82 -19.59 -15.87
N PHE A 105 4.31 -20.62 -15.19
CA PHE A 105 4.48 -21.96 -15.76
C PHE A 105 3.17 -22.75 -15.82
N ASP A 106 2.28 -22.55 -14.85
CA ASP A 106 0.94 -23.17 -14.83
C ASP A 106 0.06 -22.63 -15.97
N ASN A 107 0.12 -21.31 -16.23
CA ASN A 107 -0.61 -20.66 -17.32
C ASN A 107 -0.10 -21.01 -18.75
N LYS A 108 0.88 -21.92 -18.89
CA LYS A 108 1.38 -22.40 -20.19
C LYS A 108 0.97 -23.84 -20.53
N LYS A 109 0.10 -24.48 -19.74
CA LYS A 109 -0.60 -25.73 -20.10
C LYS A 109 -2.03 -25.43 -20.50
#